data_AF-A0A8C5RY90-F1
#
_entry.id   AF-A0A8C5RY90-F1
#
_cell.length_a   1.000
_cell.length_b   1.000
_cell.length_c   1.000
_cell.angle_alpha   90.00
_cell.angle_beta   90.00
_cell.angle_gamma   90.00
#
_symmetry.space_group_name_H-M   'P 1'
#
loop_
_entity.id
_entity.type
_entity.pdbx_description
1 polymer ?
#
loop_
_entity_poly.entity_id
_entity_poly.type
_entity_poly.pdbx_seq_one_letter_code
_entity_poly.pdbx_strand_id
1 'polypeptide(L)'
;MASTFAYANSALRDQISLKEKRSIFMVFWILVFLAGNTLYLLYTFNSQQLYNSLIFLKPNLDKLDFFDLMWMVGITDFVLKYLTIALKCLVLVLPKIILAVKSKGKFYLVIEEISQLFRSLVPIQLWYKYIMGDDPSSSYFLGGSLLIMYSLCKSFDICGRVGSVTRAVKVLCAPQSYGVRASNQQCSEAGNICAICQAEFREAVVLLCQHVFCEECLCLWFDREKTCPLCRSVAVETLRCWKDGTTSAHFQVY
;
A
#
# COMPACT_ATOMS: atom_id res chain seq x y z
N MET A 1 -10.42 -7.30 -14.69
CA MET A 1 -10.06 -6.86 -13.33
C MET A 1 -8.56 -6.94 -13.04
N ALA A 2 -7.92 -8.11 -13.17
CA ALA A 2 -6.48 -8.24 -12.95
C ALA A 2 -5.63 -7.38 -13.91
N SER A 3 -6.01 -7.31 -15.19
CA SER A 3 -5.39 -6.42 -16.18
C SER A 3 -5.54 -4.94 -15.81
N THR A 4 -6.76 -4.51 -15.47
CA THR A 4 -7.06 -3.16 -14.97
C THR A 4 -6.19 -2.80 -13.77
N PHE A 5 -6.06 -3.71 -12.81
CA PHE A 5 -5.20 -3.56 -11.64
C PHE A 5 -3.73 -3.42 -12.05
N ALA A 6 -3.21 -4.35 -12.86
CA ALA A 6 -1.81 -4.36 -13.27
C ALA A 6 -1.44 -3.06 -14.00
N TYR A 7 -2.28 -2.63 -14.95
CA TYR A 7 -2.10 -1.38 -15.69
C TYR A 7 -2.12 -0.16 -14.75
N ALA A 8 -3.13 -0.03 -13.88
CA ALA A 8 -3.25 1.13 -13.02
C ALA A 8 -2.09 1.20 -12.00
N ASN A 9 -1.68 0.05 -11.46
CA ASN A 9 -0.59 -0.05 -10.50
C ASN A 9 0.76 0.31 -11.15
N SER A 10 1.04 -0.20 -12.35
CA SER A 10 2.26 0.15 -13.09
C SER A 10 2.26 1.62 -13.52
N ALA A 11 1.15 2.11 -14.07
CA ALA A 11 1.03 3.49 -14.52
C ALA A 11 1.20 4.49 -13.36
N LEU A 12 0.63 4.21 -12.17
CA LEU A 12 0.86 5.03 -10.99
C LEU A 12 2.34 5.04 -10.58
N ARG A 13 2.97 3.86 -10.52
CA ARG A 13 4.40 3.73 -10.17
C ARG A 13 5.29 4.52 -11.14
N ASP A 14 4.98 4.46 -12.43
CA ASP A 14 5.68 5.23 -13.46
C ASP A 14 5.51 6.73 -13.24
N GLN A 15 4.29 7.22 -12.97
CA GLN A 15 4.06 8.64 -12.67
C GLN A 15 4.75 9.12 -11.40
N ILE A 16 4.84 8.26 -10.36
CA ILE A 16 5.62 8.56 -9.15
C ILE A 16 7.11 8.69 -9.48
N SER A 17 7.63 7.82 -10.36
CA SER A 17 9.04 7.83 -10.76
C SER A 17 9.44 9.10 -11.53
N LEU A 18 8.50 9.70 -12.28
CA LEU A 18 8.72 10.90 -13.11
C LEU A 18 8.76 12.22 -12.32
N LYS A 19 8.29 12.23 -11.06
CA LYS A 19 8.36 13.39 -10.13
C LYS A 19 7.82 14.70 -10.72
N GLU A 20 8.67 15.69 -11.00
CA GLU A 20 8.25 17.00 -11.52
C GLU A 20 7.79 16.93 -12.98
N LYS A 21 8.24 15.91 -13.73
CA LYS A 21 7.83 15.67 -15.12
C LYS A 21 6.55 14.83 -15.24
N ARG A 22 5.88 14.54 -14.11
CA ARG A 22 4.65 13.74 -14.10
C ARG A 22 3.52 14.45 -14.86
N SER A 23 2.67 13.66 -15.52
CA SER A 23 1.50 14.18 -16.22
C SER A 23 0.27 14.12 -15.32
N ILE A 24 -0.24 15.28 -14.89
CA ILE A 24 -1.48 15.36 -14.09
C ILE A 24 -2.67 14.78 -14.87
N PHE A 25 -2.70 15.00 -16.19
CA PHE A 25 -3.72 14.42 -17.07
C PHE A 25 -3.71 12.89 -17.03
N MET A 26 -2.53 12.27 -17.00
CA MET A 26 -2.43 10.81 -16.91
C MET A 26 -2.90 10.30 -15.55
N VAL A 27 -2.61 11.01 -14.46
CA VAL A 27 -3.11 10.64 -13.12
C VAL A 27 -4.63 10.79 -13.04
N PHE A 28 -5.19 11.85 -13.62
CA PHE A 28 -6.63 12.04 -13.73
C PHE A 28 -7.29 10.93 -14.55
N TRP A 29 -6.67 10.52 -15.67
CA TRP A 29 -7.13 9.38 -16.45
C TRP A 29 -7.16 8.09 -15.64
N ILE A 30 -6.11 7.79 -14.86
CA ILE A 30 -6.08 6.61 -13.97
C ILE A 30 -7.26 6.67 -12.98
N LEU A 31 -7.53 7.82 -12.37
CA LEU A 31 -8.66 7.99 -11.44
C LEU A 31 -10.02 7.72 -12.10
N VAL A 32 -10.27 8.33 -13.26
CA VAL A 32 -11.53 8.13 -14.02
C VAL A 32 -11.66 6.68 -14.46
N PHE A 33 -10.57 6.08 -14.94
CA PHE A 33 -10.55 4.68 -15.36
C PHE A 33 -10.88 3.71 -14.21
N LEU A 34 -10.28 3.91 -13.04
CA LEU A 34 -10.57 3.10 -11.84
C LEU A 34 -11.99 3.31 -11.33
N ALA A 35 -12.47 4.56 -11.30
CA ALA A 35 -13.83 4.88 -10.89
C ALA A 35 -14.87 4.24 -11.83
N GLY A 36 -14.67 4.36 -13.15
CA GLY A 36 -15.53 3.76 -14.16
C GLY A 36 -15.60 2.24 -14.04
N ASN A 37 -14.45 1.56 -13.87
CA ASN A 37 -14.43 0.10 -13.67
C ASN A 37 -15.13 -0.32 -12.37
N THR A 38 -14.96 0.46 -11.29
CA THR A 38 -15.60 0.19 -10.00
C THR A 38 -17.12 0.36 -10.11
N LEU A 39 -17.59 1.46 -10.69
CA LEU A 39 -19.01 1.74 -10.89
C LEU A 39 -19.66 0.70 -11.81
N TYR A 40 -18.96 0.29 -12.88
CA TYR A 40 -19.44 -0.77 -13.79
C TYR A 40 -19.64 -2.10 -13.04
N LEU A 41 -18.69 -2.49 -12.19
CA LEU A 41 -18.83 -3.70 -11.37
C LEU A 41 -20.01 -3.58 -10.39
N LEU A 42 -20.12 -2.46 -9.66
CA LEU A 42 -21.22 -2.24 -8.72
C LEU A 42 -22.59 -2.24 -9.41
N TYR A 43 -22.68 -1.66 -10.60
CA TYR A 43 -23.90 -1.67 -11.41
C TYR A 43 -24.25 -3.08 -11.89
N THR A 44 -23.28 -3.81 -12.43
CA THR A 44 -23.49 -5.18 -12.95
C THR A 44 -23.97 -6.13 -11.86
N PHE A 45 -23.46 -5.99 -10.63
CA PHE A 45 -23.80 -6.84 -9.50
C PHE A 45 -24.72 -6.17 -8.47
N ASN A 46 -25.47 -5.14 -8.89
CA ASN A 46 -26.36 -4.40 -7.98
C ASN A 46 -27.43 -5.30 -7.35
N SER A 47 -27.90 -6.31 -8.09
CA SER A 47 -28.86 -7.31 -7.59
C SER A 47 -28.33 -8.13 -6.40
N GLN A 48 -27.02 -8.39 -6.34
CA GLN A 48 -26.37 -9.15 -5.27
C GLN A 48 -25.96 -8.27 -4.07
N GLN A 49 -26.13 -6.94 -4.19
CA GLN A 49 -25.77 -5.95 -3.16
C GLN A 49 -24.34 -6.09 -2.60
N LEU A 50 -23.36 -6.40 -3.46
CA LEU A 50 -21.96 -6.60 -3.07
C LEU A 50 -21.32 -5.40 -2.36
N TYR A 51 -21.87 -4.20 -2.56
CA TYR A 51 -21.44 -2.99 -1.85
C TYR A 51 -21.66 -3.09 -0.33
N ASN A 52 -22.65 -3.86 0.13
CA ASN A 52 -22.88 -4.09 1.55
C ASN A 52 -21.68 -4.79 2.19
N SER A 53 -21.05 -5.73 1.49
CA SER A 53 -19.86 -6.42 1.97
C SER A 53 -18.67 -5.46 2.18
N LEU A 54 -18.58 -4.37 1.42
CA LEU A 54 -17.53 -3.36 1.62
C LEU A 54 -17.71 -2.56 2.91
N ILE A 55 -18.92 -2.50 3.48
CA ILE A 55 -19.27 -1.74 4.69
C ILE A 55 -19.61 -2.70 5.86
N PHE A 56 -19.16 -3.95 5.79
CA PHE A 56 -19.44 -4.97 6.81
C PHE A 56 -20.95 -5.24 7.03
N LEU A 57 -21.76 -5.01 6.00
CA LEU A 57 -23.19 -5.28 6.00
C LEU A 57 -23.51 -6.59 5.25
N LYS A 58 -24.57 -7.26 5.70
CA LYS A 58 -25.04 -8.53 5.13
C LYS A 58 -25.45 -8.34 3.65
N PRO A 59 -24.84 -9.06 2.70
CA PRO A 59 -25.35 -9.10 1.33
C PRO A 59 -26.63 -9.91 1.27
N ASN A 60 -27.53 -9.52 0.36
CA ASN A 60 -28.83 -10.17 0.20
C ASN A 60 -28.68 -11.46 -0.62
N LEU A 61 -28.36 -12.56 0.05
CA LEU A 61 -28.19 -13.88 -0.58
C LEU A 61 -28.89 -14.96 0.26
N ASP A 62 -29.83 -15.65 -0.39
CA ASP A 62 -30.66 -16.71 0.19
C ASP A 62 -29.89 -18.02 0.42
N LYS A 63 -28.88 -18.33 -0.41
CA LYS A 63 -27.90 -19.41 -0.23
C LYS A 63 -26.53 -18.95 -0.74
N LEU A 64 -25.46 -19.41 -0.09
CA LEU A 64 -24.10 -18.98 -0.41
C LEU A 64 -23.23 -20.22 -0.61
N ASP A 65 -23.04 -20.60 -1.88
CA ASP A 65 -22.17 -21.70 -2.24
C ASP A 65 -20.69 -21.28 -2.17
N PHE A 66 -19.80 -22.27 -2.13
CA PHE A 66 -18.35 -22.01 -2.07
C PHE A 66 -17.85 -21.13 -3.21
N PHE A 67 -18.32 -21.37 -4.45
CA PHE A 67 -17.88 -20.60 -5.60
C PHE A 67 -18.39 -19.15 -5.55
N ASP A 68 -19.60 -18.94 -5.04
CA ASP A 68 -20.15 -17.60 -4.82
C ASP A 68 -19.36 -16.86 -3.76
N LEU A 69 -18.99 -17.53 -2.66
CA LEU A 69 -18.11 -16.98 -1.62
C LEU A 69 -16.79 -16.49 -2.22
N MET A 70 -16.10 -17.38 -2.94
CA MET A 70 -14.79 -17.10 -3.54
C MET A 70 -14.87 -15.96 -4.55
N TRP A 71 -15.94 -15.94 -5.37
CA TRP A 71 -16.20 -14.87 -6.31
C TRP A 71 -16.42 -13.53 -5.60
N MET A 72 -17.28 -13.47 -4.59
CA MET A 72 -17.59 -12.25 -3.84
C MET A 72 -16.39 -11.67 -3.11
N VAL A 73 -15.64 -12.54 -2.39
CA VAL A 73 -14.39 -12.15 -1.77
C VAL A 73 -13.43 -11.62 -2.84
N GLY A 74 -13.39 -12.25 -4.01
CA GLY A 74 -12.54 -11.81 -5.10
C GLY A 74 -12.88 -10.45 -5.70
N ILE A 75 -14.16 -10.19 -5.96
CA ILE A 75 -14.62 -8.90 -6.48
C ILE A 75 -14.35 -7.79 -5.47
N THR A 76 -14.71 -8.02 -4.21
CA THR A 76 -14.48 -7.03 -3.14
C THR A 76 -12.99 -6.74 -2.95
N ASP A 77 -12.13 -7.76 -3.00
CA ASP A 77 -10.67 -7.62 -3.01
C ASP A 77 -10.20 -6.69 -4.16
N PHE A 78 -10.65 -6.92 -5.39
CA PHE A 78 -10.28 -6.06 -6.52
C PHE A 78 -10.78 -4.62 -6.38
N VAL A 79 -12.01 -4.42 -5.90
CA VAL A 79 -12.56 -3.08 -5.66
C VAL A 79 -11.72 -2.33 -4.63
N LEU A 80 -11.31 -2.99 -3.55
CA LEU A 80 -10.44 -2.38 -2.54
C LEU A 80 -9.05 -2.04 -3.08
N LYS A 81 -8.48 -2.87 -3.96
CA LYS A 81 -7.24 -2.53 -4.69
C LYS A 81 -7.42 -1.28 -5.55
N TYR A 82 -8.54 -1.13 -6.25
CA TYR A 82 -8.82 0.07 -7.06
C TYR A 82 -8.94 1.32 -6.19
N LEU A 83 -9.68 1.24 -5.08
CA LEU A 83 -9.79 2.35 -4.12
C LEU A 83 -8.43 2.72 -3.54
N THR A 84 -7.57 1.75 -3.25
CA THR A 84 -6.22 1.98 -2.73
C THR A 84 -5.34 2.73 -3.73
N ILE A 85 -5.32 2.30 -4.99
CA ILE A 85 -4.57 2.98 -6.06
C ILE A 85 -5.13 4.38 -6.28
N ALA A 86 -6.46 4.56 -6.25
CA ALA A 86 -7.10 5.87 -6.38
C ALA A 86 -6.70 6.82 -5.23
N LEU A 87 -6.70 6.37 -3.98
CA LEU A 87 -6.24 7.16 -2.84
C LEU A 87 -4.77 7.59 -2.99
N LYS A 88 -3.89 6.70 -3.46
CA LYS A 88 -2.49 7.04 -3.75
C LYS A 88 -2.37 8.06 -4.89
N CYS A 89 -3.21 7.97 -5.93
CA CYS A 89 -3.29 8.99 -6.99
C CYS A 89 -3.70 10.36 -6.45
N LEU A 90 -4.66 10.42 -5.52
CA LEU A 90 -5.05 11.69 -4.88
C LEU A 90 -3.88 12.32 -4.10
N VAL A 91 -3.15 11.52 -3.31
CA VAL A 91 -1.94 11.96 -2.61
C VAL A 91 -0.86 12.44 -3.58
N LEU A 92 -0.74 11.79 -4.75
CA LEU A 92 0.19 12.22 -5.79
C LEU A 92 -0.17 13.63 -6.29
N VAL A 93 -1.44 13.90 -6.61
CA VAL A 93 -1.90 15.20 -7.14
C VAL A 93 -1.76 16.33 -6.13
N LEU A 94 -1.77 16.05 -4.82
CA LEU A 94 -1.66 17.09 -3.78
C LEU A 94 -0.46 18.05 -4.03
N PRO A 95 -0.68 19.37 -3.97
CA PRO A 95 0.36 20.37 -4.15
C PRO A 95 1.37 20.33 -2.99
N LYS A 96 2.59 20.81 -3.26
CA LYS A 96 3.68 20.87 -2.27
C LYS A 96 3.30 21.67 -1.02
N ILE A 97 2.32 22.58 -1.14
CA ILE A 97 1.81 23.41 -0.04
C ILE A 97 1.03 22.62 1.02
N ILE A 98 0.34 21.54 0.61
CA ILE A 98 -0.42 20.66 1.51
C ILE A 98 0.47 19.53 2.00
N LEU A 99 1.27 18.96 1.09
CA LEU A 99 2.07 17.78 1.40
C LEU A 99 3.46 17.87 0.78
N ALA A 100 4.47 17.99 1.65
CA ALA A 100 5.87 18.00 1.24
C ALA A 100 6.22 16.75 0.43
N VAL A 101 7.01 16.91 -0.62
CA VAL A 101 7.37 15.79 -1.52
C VAL A 101 8.03 14.64 -0.75
N LYS A 102 8.87 14.99 0.24
CA LYS A 102 9.58 14.04 1.13
C LYS A 102 8.63 13.16 1.95
N SER A 103 7.39 13.59 2.23
CA SER A 103 6.43 12.81 3.03
C SER A 103 5.47 11.95 2.20
N LYS A 104 5.34 12.18 0.88
CA LYS A 104 4.40 11.43 0.02
C LYS A 104 4.61 9.92 0.07
N GLY A 105 5.86 9.45 0.02
CA GLY A 105 6.17 8.02 0.15
C GLY A 105 5.72 7.41 1.48
N LYS A 106 5.77 8.18 2.59
CA LYS A 106 5.28 7.72 3.89
C LYS A 106 3.75 7.56 3.90
N PHE A 107 3.03 8.44 3.21
CA PHE A 107 1.58 8.30 3.04
C PHE A 107 1.22 7.08 2.20
N TYR A 108 1.95 6.79 1.12
CA TYR A 108 1.71 5.59 0.32
C TYR A 108 1.88 4.31 1.14
N LEU A 109 2.90 4.26 2.00
CA LEU A 109 3.10 3.17 2.95
C LEU A 109 1.91 3.02 3.91
N VAL A 110 1.48 4.10 4.57
CA VAL A 110 0.35 4.04 5.51
C VAL A 110 -0.95 3.64 4.80
N ILE A 111 -1.23 4.19 3.63
CA ILE A 111 -2.40 3.83 2.81
C ILE A 111 -2.39 2.34 2.46
N GLU A 112 -1.24 1.79 2.06
CA GLU A 112 -1.11 0.38 1.72
C GLU A 112 -1.34 -0.53 2.92
N GLU A 113 -0.72 -0.24 4.07
CA GLU A 113 -0.87 -1.07 5.27
C GLU A 113 -2.31 -1.03 5.81
N ILE A 114 -2.96 0.14 5.79
CA ILE A 114 -4.39 0.27 6.14
C ILE A 114 -5.25 -0.52 5.15
N SER A 115 -4.98 -0.42 3.85
CA SER A 115 -5.70 -1.19 2.83
C SER A 115 -5.57 -2.69 3.05
N GLN A 116 -4.37 -3.18 3.34
CA GLN A 116 -4.15 -4.61 3.61
C GLN A 116 -4.88 -5.10 4.86
N LEU A 117 -4.98 -4.28 5.91
CA LEU A 117 -5.80 -4.59 7.08
C LEU A 117 -7.29 -4.60 6.71
N PHE A 118 -7.76 -3.61 5.96
CA PHE A 118 -9.17 -3.54 5.58
C PHE A 118 -9.58 -4.74 4.70
N ARG A 119 -8.74 -5.09 3.73
CA ARG A 119 -8.92 -6.25 2.85
C ARG A 119 -8.92 -7.58 3.59
N SER A 120 -8.22 -7.69 4.74
CA SER A 120 -8.25 -8.92 5.55
C SER A 120 -9.50 -9.04 6.43
N LEU A 121 -10.18 -7.90 6.68
CA LEU A 121 -11.39 -7.83 7.50
C LEU A 121 -12.65 -8.11 6.67
N VAL A 122 -12.74 -7.62 5.43
CA VAL A 122 -13.95 -7.74 4.60
C VAL A 122 -14.43 -9.18 4.37
N PRO A 123 -13.56 -10.18 4.12
CA PRO A 123 -13.96 -11.57 3.93
C PRO A 123 -14.54 -12.23 5.20
N ILE A 124 -14.27 -11.66 6.39
CA ILE A 124 -14.58 -12.30 7.67
C ILE A 124 -16.05 -12.65 7.78
N GLN A 125 -16.93 -11.66 7.63
CA GLN A 125 -18.38 -11.83 7.65
C GLN A 125 -18.88 -12.91 6.67
N LEU A 126 -18.28 -13.03 5.48
CA LEU A 126 -18.69 -13.99 4.45
C LEU A 126 -18.27 -15.41 4.82
N TRP A 127 -17.05 -15.58 5.31
CA TRP A 127 -16.55 -16.87 5.82
C TRP A 127 -17.30 -17.34 7.05
N TYR A 128 -17.60 -16.44 8.01
CA TYR A 128 -18.42 -16.78 9.17
C TYR A 128 -19.81 -17.28 8.75
N LYS A 129 -20.48 -16.59 7.80
CA LYS A 129 -21.78 -17.02 7.27
C LYS A 129 -21.67 -18.40 6.60
N TYR A 130 -20.66 -18.60 5.75
CA TYR A 130 -20.46 -19.85 5.03
C TYR A 130 -20.18 -21.04 5.97
N ILE A 131 -19.27 -20.86 6.95
CA ILE A 131 -18.90 -21.92 7.92
C ILE A 131 -20.06 -22.25 8.86
N MET A 132 -20.86 -21.26 9.24
CA MET A 132 -22.03 -21.49 10.10
C MET A 132 -23.12 -22.31 9.40
N GLY A 133 -23.20 -22.22 8.05
CA GLY A 133 -24.13 -23.00 7.22
C GLY A 133 -25.60 -22.66 7.47
N ASP A 134 -26.48 -23.17 6.60
CA ASP A 134 -27.94 -23.07 6.79
C ASP A 134 -28.55 -24.34 7.43
N ASP A 135 -27.81 -25.47 7.44
CA ASP A 135 -28.30 -26.77 7.92
C ASP A 135 -27.73 -27.16 9.31
N PRO A 136 -28.57 -27.22 10.35
CA PRO A 136 -28.15 -27.61 11.70
C PRO A 136 -27.74 -29.09 11.82
N SER A 137 -28.03 -29.94 10.83
CA SER A 137 -27.85 -31.40 10.93
C SER A 137 -26.48 -31.92 10.48
N SER A 138 -25.66 -31.09 9.80
CA SER A 138 -24.28 -31.46 9.50
C SER A 138 -23.43 -31.24 10.75
N SER A 139 -22.65 -32.26 11.13
CA SER A 139 -21.88 -32.38 12.37
C SER A 139 -21.45 -31.04 13.00
N TYR A 140 -22.22 -30.56 14.00
CA TYR A 140 -21.91 -29.36 14.80
C TYR A 140 -20.45 -29.30 15.26
N PHE A 141 -19.84 -30.46 15.48
CA PHE A 141 -18.43 -30.61 15.83
C PHE A 141 -17.47 -30.14 14.71
N LEU A 142 -17.75 -30.48 13.44
CA LEU A 142 -16.92 -30.07 12.31
C LEU A 142 -17.07 -28.57 12.03
N GLY A 143 -18.30 -28.06 11.98
CA GLY A 143 -18.56 -26.62 11.80
C GLY A 143 -17.94 -25.77 12.93
N GLY A 144 -18.14 -26.19 14.19
CA GLY A 144 -17.58 -25.52 15.36
C GLY A 144 -16.04 -25.54 15.37
N SER A 145 -15.41 -26.68 15.05
CA SER A 145 -13.94 -26.77 15.00
C SER A 145 -13.34 -25.92 13.87
N LEU A 146 -13.95 -25.91 12.69
CA LEU A 146 -13.54 -25.04 11.58
C LEU A 146 -13.68 -23.56 11.94
N LEU A 147 -14.76 -23.18 12.63
CA LEU A 147 -14.98 -21.80 13.09
C LEU A 147 -13.91 -21.35 14.09
N ILE A 148 -13.57 -22.20 15.06
CA ILE A 148 -12.53 -21.92 16.05
C ILE A 148 -11.16 -21.79 15.36
N MET A 149 -10.81 -22.75 14.50
CA MET A 149 -9.55 -22.72 13.75
C MET A 149 -9.45 -21.46 12.89
N TYR A 150 -10.50 -21.14 12.14
CA TYR A 150 -10.59 -19.93 11.33
C TYR A 150 -10.42 -18.66 12.18
N SER A 151 -11.13 -18.55 13.30
CA SER A 151 -11.05 -17.41 14.22
C SER A 151 -9.64 -17.22 14.77
N LEU A 152 -8.96 -18.31 15.16
CA LEU A 152 -7.58 -18.28 15.64
C LEU A 152 -6.64 -17.81 14.54
N CYS A 153 -6.64 -18.47 13.37
CA CYS A 153 -5.80 -18.05 12.24
C CYS A 153 -6.03 -16.57 11.87
N LYS A 154 -7.28 -16.12 11.88
CA LYS A 154 -7.63 -14.75 11.57
C LYS A 154 -7.16 -13.75 12.60
N SER A 155 -7.34 -14.04 13.89
CA SER A 155 -6.84 -13.16 14.95
C SER A 155 -5.32 -12.97 14.86
N PHE A 156 -4.55 -14.02 14.58
CA PHE A 156 -3.10 -13.91 14.37
C PHE A 156 -2.76 -13.04 13.14
N ASP A 157 -3.41 -13.26 12.00
CA ASP A 157 -3.20 -12.44 10.78
C ASP A 157 -3.53 -10.95 11.03
N ILE A 158 -4.67 -10.66 11.66
CA ILE A 158 -5.11 -9.29 11.98
C ILE A 158 -4.11 -8.63 12.94
N CYS A 159 -3.69 -9.32 14.01
CA CYS A 159 -2.70 -8.80 14.94
C CYS A 159 -1.38 -8.43 14.23
N GLY A 160 -0.90 -9.28 13.32
CA GLY A 160 0.29 -8.99 12.51
C GLY A 160 0.13 -7.76 11.60
N ARG A 161 -1.05 -7.60 10.98
CA ARG A 161 -1.37 -6.43 10.14
C ARG A 161 -1.52 -5.14 10.94
N VAL A 162 -2.19 -5.18 12.10
CA VAL A 162 -2.29 -4.03 13.03
C VAL A 162 -0.90 -3.59 13.49
N GLY A 163 0.00 -4.53 13.80
CA GLY A 163 1.40 -4.23 14.10
C GLY A 163 2.13 -3.54 12.94
N SER A 164 1.84 -3.94 11.70
CA SER A 164 2.44 -3.33 10.49
C SER A 164 1.91 -1.92 10.21
N VAL A 165 0.60 -1.70 10.36
CA VAL A 165 -0.01 -0.36 10.34
C VAL A 165 0.60 0.53 11.42
N THR A 166 0.71 0.03 12.65
CA THR A 166 1.30 0.79 13.77
C THR A 166 2.74 1.20 13.47
N ARG A 167 3.54 0.30 12.88
CA ARG A 167 4.91 0.63 12.43
C ARG A 167 4.90 1.69 11.32
N ALA A 168 4.01 1.57 10.33
CA ALA A 168 3.89 2.55 9.25
C ALA A 168 3.51 3.94 9.77
N VAL A 169 2.57 4.03 10.71
CA VAL A 169 2.18 5.30 11.36
C VAL A 169 3.34 5.88 12.17
N LYS A 170 4.10 5.06 12.90
CA LYS A 170 5.33 5.53 13.58
C LYS A 170 6.34 6.11 12.59
N VAL A 171 6.53 5.47 11.43
CA VAL A 171 7.41 5.99 10.35
C VAL A 171 6.87 7.29 9.75
N LEU A 172 5.54 7.44 9.66
CA LEU A 172 4.91 8.68 9.21
C LEU A 172 5.26 9.84 10.14
N CYS A 173 5.11 9.63 11.45
CA CYS A 173 5.35 10.64 12.48
C CYS A 173 6.85 10.90 12.77
N ALA A 174 7.73 9.93 12.50
CA ALA A 174 9.16 10.10 12.75
C ALA A 174 9.82 11.09 11.76
N PRO A 175 10.68 12.02 12.24
CA PRO A 175 11.50 12.83 11.34
C PRO A 175 12.39 11.91 10.51
N GLN A 176 12.47 12.17 9.20
CA GLN A 176 13.23 11.32 8.29
C GLN A 176 14.65 11.84 8.20
N SER A 177 15.58 11.26 8.96
CA SER A 177 17.01 11.45 8.74
C SER A 177 17.62 10.15 8.20
N TYR A 178 18.38 10.26 7.12
CA TYR A 178 19.17 9.14 6.57
C TYR A 178 20.61 9.15 7.09
N GLY A 179 20.94 10.16 7.89
CA GLY A 179 22.27 10.47 8.38
C GLY A 179 22.21 11.76 9.19
N VAL A 180 23.37 12.35 9.46
CA VAL A 180 23.47 13.63 10.18
C VAL A 180 23.71 14.75 9.17
N ARG A 181 23.32 15.99 9.47
CA ARG A 181 23.72 17.13 8.62
C ARG A 181 25.24 17.18 8.51
N ALA A 182 25.75 17.24 7.28
CA ALA A 182 27.18 17.35 7.03
C ALA A 182 27.69 18.74 7.38
N SER A 183 28.88 18.83 7.97
CA SER A 183 29.57 20.10 8.19
C SER A 183 30.16 20.63 6.89
N ASN A 184 30.45 21.94 6.82
CA ASN A 184 31.12 22.54 5.67
C ASN A 184 32.49 21.88 5.39
N GLN A 185 33.17 21.42 6.43
CA GLN A 185 34.43 20.70 6.28
C GLN A 185 34.22 19.35 5.57
N GLN A 186 33.22 18.56 5.99
CA GLN A 186 32.89 17.29 5.33
C GLN A 186 32.43 17.48 3.88
N CYS A 187 31.68 18.55 3.60
CA CYS A 187 31.33 18.93 2.23
C CYS A 187 32.58 19.25 1.38
N SER A 188 33.53 19.99 1.95
CA SER A 188 34.78 20.34 1.29
C SER A 188 35.67 19.12 1.04
N GLU A 189 35.77 18.20 2.01
CA GLU A 189 36.49 16.94 1.89
C GLU A 189 35.87 16.02 0.81
N ALA A 190 34.55 16.09 0.63
CA ALA A 190 33.82 15.40 -0.44
C ALA A 190 33.85 16.13 -1.79
N GLY A 191 34.61 17.23 -1.92
CA GLY A 191 34.74 17.98 -3.18
C GLY A 191 33.57 18.92 -3.51
N ASN A 192 32.74 19.27 -2.52
CA ASN A 192 31.58 20.18 -2.62
C ASN A 192 30.49 19.79 -3.66
N ILE A 193 30.61 18.63 -4.29
CA ILE A 193 29.71 18.15 -5.34
C ILE A 193 29.08 16.83 -4.90
N CYS A 194 27.77 16.70 -5.04
CA CYS A 194 27.08 15.45 -4.76
C CYS A 194 27.28 14.43 -5.87
N ALA A 195 27.76 13.22 -5.53
CA ALA A 195 28.00 12.15 -6.50
C ALA A 195 26.74 11.62 -7.22
N ILE A 196 25.53 11.92 -6.71
CA ILE A 196 24.26 11.50 -7.34
C ILE A 196 23.78 12.54 -8.37
N CYS A 197 23.61 13.81 -7.97
CA CYS A 197 23.10 14.85 -8.86
C CYS A 197 24.19 15.61 -9.62
N GLN A 198 25.46 15.40 -9.28
CA GLN A 198 26.63 16.06 -9.89
C GLN A 198 26.54 17.60 -9.81
N ALA A 199 25.93 18.11 -8.74
CA ALA A 199 25.79 19.53 -8.45
C ALA A 199 26.18 19.82 -6.99
N GLU A 200 26.32 21.10 -6.65
CA GLU A 200 26.59 21.54 -5.28
C GLU A 200 25.58 20.97 -4.27
N PHE A 201 26.05 20.68 -3.06
CA PHE A 201 25.22 20.06 -2.04
C PHE A 201 24.04 20.96 -1.62
N ARG A 202 22.83 20.40 -1.68
CA ARG A 202 21.61 20.98 -1.11
C ARG A 202 21.20 20.15 0.09
N GLU A 203 21.15 20.78 1.26
CA GLU A 203 20.87 20.11 2.54
C GLU A 203 21.75 18.86 2.70
N ALA A 204 23.07 19.07 2.77
CA ALA A 204 24.05 17.98 2.80
C ALA A 204 23.86 17.06 4.02
N VAL A 205 23.87 15.76 3.78
CA VAL A 205 23.75 14.71 4.80
C VAL A 205 24.92 13.75 4.66
N VAL A 206 25.55 13.44 5.79
CA VAL A 206 26.61 12.46 5.91
C VAL A 206 26.04 11.13 6.45
N LEU A 207 26.32 10.05 5.74
CA LEU A 207 25.97 8.69 6.16
C LEU A 207 26.97 8.17 7.21
N LEU A 208 26.63 7.06 7.90
CA LEU A 208 27.54 6.40 8.85
C LEU A 208 28.88 5.99 8.22
N CYS A 209 28.88 5.68 6.91
CA CYS A 209 30.09 5.39 6.14
C CYS A 209 30.87 6.65 5.71
N GLN A 210 30.57 7.82 6.28
CA GLN A 210 31.20 9.12 6.03
C GLN A 210 31.06 9.70 4.61
N HIS A 211 30.21 9.11 3.77
CA HIS A 211 29.92 9.66 2.44
C HIS A 211 28.82 10.73 2.51
N VAL A 212 29.02 11.84 1.81
CA VAL A 212 28.15 13.02 1.81
C VAL A 212 27.33 13.10 0.53
N PHE A 213 26.04 13.40 0.66
CA PHE A 213 25.11 13.56 -0.45
C PHE A 213 24.05 14.61 -0.12
N CYS A 214 23.34 15.10 -1.14
CA CYS A 214 22.12 15.87 -0.91
C CYS A 214 21.06 14.97 -0.24
N GLU A 215 20.35 15.49 0.76
CA GLU A 215 19.29 14.74 1.45
C GLU A 215 18.24 14.19 0.47
N GLU A 216 17.83 15.00 -0.51
CA GLU A 216 16.88 14.58 -1.54
C GLU A 216 17.43 13.44 -2.41
N CYS A 217 18.72 13.48 -2.75
CA CYS A 217 19.35 12.45 -3.57
C CYS A 217 19.40 11.11 -2.83
N LEU A 218 19.77 11.13 -1.53
CA LEU A 218 19.72 9.93 -0.68
C LEU A 218 18.31 9.40 -0.51
N CYS A 219 17.32 10.28 -0.34
CA CYS A 219 15.93 9.86 -0.23
C CYS A 219 15.49 9.02 -1.42
N LEU A 220 15.85 9.47 -2.62
CA LEU A 220 15.49 8.80 -3.88
C LEU A 220 16.24 7.50 -4.10
N TRP A 221 17.52 7.48 -3.70
CA TRP A 221 18.32 6.27 -3.75
C TRP A 221 17.76 5.20 -2.81
N PHE A 222 17.42 5.59 -1.58
CA PHE A 222 16.92 4.68 -0.56
C PHE A 222 15.48 4.18 -0.75
N ASP A 223 14.74 4.78 -1.69
CA ASP A 223 13.46 4.22 -2.13
C ASP A 223 13.65 2.93 -2.97
N ARG A 224 14.86 2.68 -3.49
CA ARG A 224 15.18 1.52 -4.35
C ARG A 224 16.24 0.60 -3.75
N GLU A 225 17.30 1.20 -3.22
CA GLU A 225 18.49 0.50 -2.72
C GLU A 225 18.64 0.72 -1.21
N LYS A 226 19.37 -0.14 -0.49
CA LYS A 226 19.62 0.05 0.97
C LYS A 226 21.02 0.54 1.31
N THR A 227 21.84 0.70 0.28
CA THR A 227 23.28 0.77 0.42
C THR A 227 23.79 2.15 0.02
N CYS A 228 24.94 2.56 0.54
CA CYS A 228 25.57 3.80 0.10
C CYS A 228 25.86 3.74 -1.42
N PRO A 229 25.53 4.78 -2.21
CA PRO A 229 25.82 4.83 -3.65
C PRO A 229 27.31 4.67 -4.00
N LEU A 230 28.20 5.04 -3.09
CA LEU A 230 29.65 5.02 -3.31
C LEU A 230 30.30 3.71 -2.84
N CYS A 231 30.09 3.32 -1.59
CA CYS A 231 30.79 2.16 -0.99
C CYS A 231 29.92 0.93 -0.77
N ARG A 232 28.63 1.00 -1.11
CA ARG A 232 27.64 -0.08 -0.93
C ARG A 232 27.45 -0.59 0.51
N SER A 233 27.99 0.11 1.52
CA SER A 233 27.69 -0.19 2.93
C SER A 233 26.20 -0.03 3.20
N VAL A 234 25.60 -0.91 3.99
CA VAL A 234 24.19 -0.80 4.39
C VAL A 234 24.00 0.50 5.17
N ALA A 235 23.15 1.38 4.66
CA ALA A 235 22.86 2.69 5.25
C ALA A 235 21.46 2.76 5.87
N VAL A 236 20.54 1.89 5.44
CA VAL A 236 19.19 1.77 5.99
C VAL A 236 18.86 0.29 6.20
N GLU A 237 18.66 -0.16 7.44
CA GLU A 237 18.34 -1.56 7.76
C GLU A 237 16.95 -1.99 7.28
N THR A 238 15.95 -1.10 7.41
CA THR A 238 14.56 -1.45 7.11
C THR A 238 14.21 -1.12 5.66
N LEU A 239 13.89 -2.16 4.87
CA LEU A 239 13.27 -2.00 3.55
C LEU A 239 11.91 -1.33 3.78
N ARG A 240 11.73 -0.12 3.26
CA ARG A 240 10.45 0.58 3.38
C ARG A 240 9.59 0.23 2.17
N CYS A 241 9.07 -1.01 2.15
CA CYS A 241 8.12 -1.46 1.13
C CYS A 241 6.99 -0.43 0.93
N TRP A 242 6.43 -0.37 -0.27
CA TRP A 242 5.26 0.45 -0.63
C TRP A 242 5.48 1.96 -0.76
N LYS A 243 6.65 2.49 -0.40
CA LYS A 243 6.98 3.91 -0.60
C LYS A 243 7.05 4.34 -2.06
N ASP A 244 7.26 3.41 -2.97
CA ASP A 244 7.23 3.61 -4.42
C ASP A 244 5.80 3.72 -4.98
N GLY A 245 4.79 3.58 -4.12
CA GLY A 245 3.37 3.63 -4.49
C GLY A 245 2.78 2.31 -4.97
N THR A 246 3.58 1.23 -5.03
CA THR A 246 3.09 -0.08 -5.43
C THR A 246 1.98 -0.56 -4.48
N THR A 247 0.95 -1.18 -5.05
CA THR A 247 -0.13 -1.86 -4.33
C THR A 247 0.06 -3.37 -4.44
N SER A 248 -0.12 -4.11 -3.35
CA SER A 248 0.10 -5.56 -3.32
C SER A 248 -0.82 -6.29 -4.30
N ALA A 249 -0.23 -7.17 -5.12
CA ALA A 249 -0.99 -8.08 -5.99
C ALA A 249 -1.62 -9.26 -5.21
N HIS A 250 -1.15 -9.52 -3.98
CA HIS A 250 -1.60 -10.63 -3.16
C HIS A 250 -3.12 -10.63 -3.00
N PHE A 251 -3.73 -11.78 -3.21
CA PHE A 251 -5.18 -11.96 -3.15
C PHE A 251 -5.56 -12.47 -1.76
N GLN A 252 -6.39 -11.71 -1.03
CA GLN A 252 -6.74 -12.03 0.36
C GLN A 252 -8.09 -12.72 0.39
N VAL A 253 -8.04 -14.02 0.12
CA VAL A 253 -9.21 -14.88 0.01
C VAL A 253 -9.77 -15.27 1.37
N TYR A 254 -8.89 -15.60 2.31
CA TYR A 254 -9.28 -15.91 3.67
C TYR A 254 -9.07 -14.68 4.50
#